data_AF-A0A966DP23-F1
#
_entry.id   AF-A0A966DP23-F1
#
_cell.length_a   1.000
_cell.length_b   1.000
_cell.length_c   1.000
_cell.angle_alpha   90.00
_cell.angle_beta   90.00
_cell.angle_gamma   90.00
#
_symmetry.space_group_name_H-M   'P 1'
#
loop_
_entity.id
_entity.type
_entity.pdbx_description
1 polymer ?
#
loop_
_entity_poly.entity_id
_entity_poly.type
_entity_poly.pdbx_seq_one_letter_code
_entity_poly.pdbx_strand_id
1 'polypeptide(L)'
;MVRIPGLWLAVGVVVASASAAPAPLALERGRLDTAGDSMQAAFRLLISVPVAPVAQRLNGRGTAPWIVQGHDVVRAEWKRTLETAGAAIRGYLPENALLIEAAPTAVPKIAALDGVAWMGEYLPAYKKSPALAGAKDGDRECLVALFDPADKRRVALEFGEMNVFVPRAQFDADGAELRVRLTAAQIDEVANWAEVEWIAPDPKPRAWGASAPETTGTLPEAFNQGRRIHLERQGLVDSGAYGAAARAIDRFVWEHPEMLVVAAAGNAAVDLQPADGVVDSGSVGSPATAKNALAVGAAEGRRDVARTWVESWPEDFAVEPIAPDRMAQADGPQGLAAFSGRGPCADGRIKPDLVAPGTFVVAPRPADADFTGWGATEN
;
A
#
# COMPACT_ATOMS: atom_id res chain seq x y z
N MET A 1 -70.31 26.55 -8.07
CA MET A 1 -69.05 26.51 -7.33
C MET A 1 -68.75 25.05 -7.03
N VAL A 2 -68.03 24.38 -7.93
CA VAL A 2 -67.57 22.99 -7.78
C VAL A 2 -66.13 22.98 -8.25
N ARG A 3 -65.18 22.81 -7.31
CA ARG A 3 -63.76 22.62 -7.59
C ARG A 3 -63.51 21.11 -7.63
N ILE A 4 -63.07 20.60 -8.76
CA ILE A 4 -62.49 19.26 -8.89
C ILE A 4 -60.98 19.42 -8.63
N PRO A 5 -60.39 18.76 -7.63
CA PRO A 5 -58.95 18.81 -7.43
C PRO A 5 -58.25 17.91 -8.44
N GLY A 6 -57.24 18.47 -9.12
CA GLY A 6 -56.45 17.82 -10.16
C GLY A 6 -55.66 16.61 -9.65
N LEU A 7 -55.72 15.54 -10.45
CA LEU A 7 -54.85 14.38 -10.37
C LEU A 7 -53.49 14.79 -10.96
N TRP A 8 -52.45 14.88 -10.13
CA TRP A 8 -51.08 15.03 -10.60
C TRP A 8 -50.51 13.65 -10.92
N LEU A 9 -50.35 13.35 -12.22
CA LEU A 9 -49.62 12.18 -12.68
C LEU A 9 -48.12 12.48 -12.55
N ALA A 10 -47.47 11.97 -11.51
CA ALA A 10 -46.02 11.98 -11.42
C ALA A 10 -45.48 10.91 -12.39
N VAL A 11 -45.03 11.34 -13.57
CA VAL A 11 -44.23 10.49 -14.46
C VAL A 11 -42.85 10.40 -13.82
N GLY A 12 -42.64 9.32 -13.06
CA GLY A 12 -41.32 8.95 -12.58
C GLY A 12 -40.45 8.59 -13.78
N VAL A 13 -39.56 9.51 -14.17
CA VAL A 13 -38.46 9.18 -15.07
C VAL A 13 -37.52 8.28 -14.28
N VAL A 14 -37.62 6.97 -14.52
CA VAL A 14 -36.54 6.03 -14.18
C VAL A 14 -35.38 6.41 -15.09
N VAL A 15 -34.45 7.20 -14.56
CA VAL A 15 -33.13 7.32 -15.20
C VAL A 15 -32.46 5.98 -14.97
N ALA A 16 -32.49 5.12 -15.99
CA ALA A 16 -31.61 3.98 -16.04
C ALA A 16 -30.18 4.55 -16.03
N SER A 17 -29.47 4.36 -14.91
CA SER A 17 -28.04 4.61 -14.85
C SER A 17 -27.38 3.72 -15.90
N ALA A 18 -27.02 4.29 -17.05
CA ALA A 18 -26.14 3.61 -17.97
C ALA A 18 -24.87 3.26 -17.18
N SER A 19 -24.56 1.97 -17.06
CA SER A 19 -23.30 1.52 -16.49
C SER A 19 -22.19 2.20 -17.28
N ALA A 20 -21.50 3.16 -16.65
CA ALA A 20 -20.27 3.68 -17.19
C ALA A 20 -19.30 2.51 -17.40
N ALA A 21 -18.48 2.57 -18.44
CA ALA A 21 -17.42 1.59 -18.65
C ALA A 21 -16.51 1.58 -17.40
N PRO A 22 -16.05 0.41 -16.94
CA PRO A 22 -15.19 0.33 -15.76
C PRO A 22 -13.92 1.17 -15.97
N ALA A 23 -13.52 1.91 -14.94
CA ALA A 23 -12.29 2.70 -15.02
C ALA A 23 -11.06 1.76 -15.13
N PRO A 24 -9.99 2.15 -15.87
CA PRO A 24 -8.76 1.39 -15.93
C PRO A 24 -8.18 1.17 -14.52
N LEU A 25 -7.87 -0.09 -14.21
CA LEU A 25 -7.47 -0.52 -12.88
C LEU A 25 -5.97 -0.29 -12.69
N ALA A 26 -5.59 0.48 -11.66
CA ALA A 26 -4.20 0.74 -11.32
C ALA A 26 -3.64 -0.36 -10.40
N LEU A 27 -2.76 -1.20 -10.95
CA LEU A 27 -1.93 -2.14 -10.20
C LEU A 27 -0.53 -1.53 -9.99
N GLU A 28 0.20 -2.01 -8.99
CA GLU A 28 1.59 -1.57 -8.74
C GLU A 28 2.52 -1.80 -9.94
N ARG A 29 2.27 -2.85 -10.73
CA ARG A 29 3.05 -3.12 -11.95
C ARG A 29 2.59 -2.33 -13.17
N GLY A 30 1.43 -1.67 -13.10
CA GLY A 30 0.91 -0.88 -14.22
C GLY A 30 -0.61 -0.86 -14.28
N ARG A 31 -1.13 -0.22 -15.33
CA ARG A 31 -2.57 -0.09 -15.53
C ARG A 31 -3.13 -1.24 -16.38
N LEU A 32 -4.33 -1.69 -16.01
CA LEU A 32 -5.11 -2.66 -16.75
C LEU A 32 -6.36 -1.97 -17.29
N ASP A 33 -6.48 -1.85 -18.61
CA ASP A 33 -7.69 -1.34 -19.25
C ASP A 33 -8.77 -2.43 -19.31
N THR A 34 -9.53 -2.55 -18.22
CA THR A 34 -10.61 -3.55 -18.07
C THR A 34 -11.82 -3.24 -18.93
N ALA A 35 -11.96 -2.02 -19.45
CA ALA A 35 -13.01 -1.63 -20.39
C ALA A 35 -12.66 -1.96 -21.85
N GLY A 36 -11.39 -2.21 -22.16
CA GLY A 36 -10.92 -2.52 -23.51
C GLY A 36 -11.58 -3.78 -24.09
N ASP A 37 -11.82 -3.76 -25.40
CA ASP A 37 -12.57 -4.81 -26.11
C ASP A 37 -12.03 -6.22 -25.86
N SER A 38 -10.70 -6.38 -25.87
CA SER A 38 -10.04 -7.68 -25.62
C SER A 38 -10.30 -8.20 -24.20
N MET A 39 -10.25 -7.32 -23.20
CA MET A 39 -10.48 -7.69 -21.79
C MET A 39 -11.94 -8.03 -21.54
N GLN A 40 -12.85 -7.27 -22.14
CA GLN A 40 -14.29 -7.53 -22.08
C GLN A 40 -14.69 -8.80 -22.85
N ALA A 41 -14.05 -9.10 -23.98
CA ALA A 41 -14.25 -10.36 -24.69
C ALA A 41 -13.80 -11.57 -23.84
N ALA A 42 -12.62 -11.50 -23.22
CA ALA A 42 -12.13 -12.53 -22.31
C ALA A 42 -13.07 -12.72 -21.10
N PHE A 43 -13.58 -11.64 -20.53
CA PHE A 43 -14.54 -11.68 -19.43
C PHE A 43 -15.86 -12.37 -19.83
N ARG A 44 -16.42 -12.07 -21.01
CA ARG A 44 -17.62 -12.76 -21.51
C ARG A 44 -17.40 -14.26 -21.74
N LEU A 45 -16.18 -14.65 -22.18
CA LEU A 45 -15.81 -16.06 -22.29
C LEU A 45 -15.69 -16.72 -20.92
N LEU A 46 -15.16 -16.01 -19.92
CA LEU A 46 -15.04 -16.51 -18.55
C LEU A 46 -16.41 -16.89 -17.95
N ILE A 47 -17.46 -16.13 -18.27
CA ILE A 47 -18.83 -16.40 -17.83
C ILE A 47 -19.42 -17.66 -18.50
N SER A 48 -19.02 -17.97 -19.74
CA SER A 48 -19.64 -19.04 -20.53
C SER A 48 -18.99 -20.41 -20.38
N VAL A 49 -17.82 -20.51 -19.74
CA VAL A 49 -17.12 -21.77 -19.52
C VAL A 49 -17.59 -22.48 -18.24
N PRO A 50 -17.56 -23.83 -18.19
CA PRO A 50 -17.92 -24.57 -16.98
C PRO A 50 -16.83 -24.51 -15.89
N VAL A 51 -15.57 -24.33 -16.30
CA VAL A 51 -14.40 -24.22 -15.44
C VAL A 51 -13.50 -23.16 -16.03
N ALA A 52 -13.12 -22.16 -15.25
CA ALA A 52 -12.24 -21.10 -15.71
C ALA A 52 -10.84 -21.66 -16.02
N PRO A 53 -10.21 -21.28 -17.14
CA PRO A 53 -8.81 -21.57 -17.37
C PRO A 53 -7.96 -20.80 -16.35
N VAL A 54 -6.91 -21.44 -15.85
CA VAL A 54 -5.95 -20.84 -14.91
C VAL A 54 -4.56 -20.95 -15.49
N ALA A 55 -3.87 -19.81 -15.60
CA ALA A 55 -2.50 -19.75 -16.11
C ALA A 55 -1.48 -20.16 -15.05
N GLN A 56 -1.78 -19.88 -13.77
CA GLN A 56 -0.87 -20.15 -12.66
C GLN A 56 -1.15 -21.46 -11.91
N ARG A 57 -0.22 -21.85 -11.04
CA ARG A 57 -0.38 -23.03 -10.18
C ARG A 57 -1.44 -22.76 -9.11
N LEU A 58 -2.43 -23.64 -8.97
CA LEU A 58 -3.41 -23.58 -7.87
C LEU A 58 -2.74 -23.77 -6.51
N ASN A 59 -3.36 -23.19 -5.48
CA ASN A 59 -2.90 -23.38 -4.11
C ASN A 59 -3.33 -24.72 -3.50
N GLY A 60 -2.91 -24.99 -2.26
CA GLY A 60 -3.30 -26.21 -1.53
C GLY A 60 -4.80 -26.37 -1.28
N ARG A 61 -5.58 -25.30 -1.47
CA ARG A 61 -7.06 -25.29 -1.40
C ARG A 61 -7.72 -25.52 -2.77
N GLY A 62 -6.95 -25.64 -3.84
CA GLY A 62 -7.45 -25.76 -5.22
C GLY A 62 -7.97 -24.45 -5.79
N THR A 63 -7.51 -23.30 -5.28
CA THR A 63 -7.93 -21.97 -5.72
C THR A 63 -6.78 -21.19 -6.36
N ALA A 64 -7.13 -20.17 -7.15
CA ALA A 64 -6.20 -19.17 -7.68
C ALA A 64 -6.67 -17.76 -7.28
N PRO A 65 -5.77 -16.75 -7.29
CA PRO A 65 -6.15 -15.36 -7.09
C PRO A 65 -6.76 -14.74 -8.35
N TRP A 66 -7.82 -13.95 -8.16
CA TRP A 66 -8.58 -13.26 -9.19
C TRP A 66 -8.82 -11.81 -8.79
N ILE A 67 -8.92 -10.94 -9.78
CA ILE A 67 -9.41 -9.58 -9.61
C ILE A 67 -10.88 -9.56 -9.99
N VAL A 68 -11.73 -9.00 -9.14
CA VAL A 68 -13.14 -8.69 -9.45
C VAL A 68 -13.35 -7.19 -9.31
N GLN A 69 -13.77 -6.53 -10.39
CA GLN A 69 -14.05 -5.10 -10.42
C GLN A 69 -15.55 -4.86 -10.40
N GLY A 70 -16.01 -4.03 -9.45
CA GLY A 70 -17.42 -3.66 -9.31
C GLY A 70 -17.81 -2.44 -10.15
N HIS A 71 -19.09 -2.32 -10.48
CA HIS A 71 -19.65 -1.12 -11.13
C HIS A 71 -19.74 0.10 -10.21
N ASP A 72 -19.77 -0.13 -8.89
CA ASP A 72 -19.98 0.89 -7.86
C ASP A 72 -19.06 0.58 -6.66
N VAL A 73 -19.07 1.47 -5.68
CA VAL A 73 -18.32 1.34 -4.42
C VAL A 73 -18.58 -0.03 -3.79
N VAL A 74 -17.50 -0.67 -3.35
CA VAL A 74 -17.52 -1.98 -2.72
C VAL A 74 -18.26 -1.91 -1.36
N ARG A 75 -19.53 -2.33 -1.33
CA ARG A 75 -20.34 -2.41 -0.12
C ARG A 75 -20.24 -3.79 0.54
N ALA A 76 -20.48 -3.85 1.85
CA ALA A 76 -20.43 -5.10 2.63
C ALA A 76 -21.40 -6.18 2.10
N GLU A 77 -22.55 -5.77 1.58
CA GLU A 77 -23.53 -6.69 0.98
C GLU A 77 -23.00 -7.36 -0.29
N TRP A 78 -22.32 -6.60 -1.15
CA TRP A 78 -21.71 -7.15 -2.37
C TRP A 78 -20.58 -8.13 -2.04
N LYS A 79 -19.76 -7.81 -1.03
CA LYS A 79 -18.75 -8.75 -0.50
C LYS A 79 -19.36 -10.08 -0.08
N ARG A 80 -20.46 -10.05 0.70
CA ARG A 80 -21.18 -11.28 1.12
C ARG A 80 -21.72 -12.06 -0.07
N THR A 81 -22.19 -11.38 -1.12
CA THR A 81 -22.63 -12.05 -2.36
C THR A 81 -21.47 -12.79 -3.04
N LEU A 82 -20.30 -12.16 -3.15
CA LEU A 82 -19.09 -12.79 -3.68
C LEU A 82 -18.68 -14.01 -2.83
N GLU A 83 -18.67 -13.86 -1.51
CA GLU A 83 -18.32 -14.95 -0.57
C GLU A 83 -19.28 -16.13 -0.65
N THR A 84 -20.60 -15.86 -0.71
CA THR A 84 -21.64 -16.88 -0.90
C THR A 84 -21.50 -17.61 -2.24
N ALA A 85 -20.94 -16.94 -3.26
CA ALA A 85 -20.65 -17.54 -4.54
C ALA A 85 -19.36 -18.35 -4.58
N GLY A 86 -18.55 -18.33 -3.51
CA GLY A 86 -17.33 -19.13 -3.37
C GLY A 86 -16.03 -18.32 -3.45
N ALA A 87 -16.09 -17.00 -3.33
CA ALA A 87 -14.89 -16.15 -3.22
C ALA A 87 -14.38 -16.08 -1.78
N ALA A 88 -13.07 -16.10 -1.58
CA ALA A 88 -12.43 -15.62 -0.36
C ALA A 88 -11.82 -14.25 -0.64
N ILE A 89 -12.35 -13.19 -0.04
CA ILE A 89 -11.84 -11.83 -0.26
C ILE A 89 -10.52 -11.68 0.48
N ARG A 90 -9.45 -11.32 -0.25
CA ARG A 90 -8.08 -11.20 0.29
C ARG A 90 -7.59 -9.77 0.39
N GLY A 91 -8.11 -8.85 -0.42
CA GLY A 91 -7.69 -7.45 -0.38
C GLY A 91 -8.50 -6.52 -1.27
N TYR A 92 -8.26 -5.24 -1.10
CA TYR A 92 -8.84 -4.18 -1.92
C TYR A 92 -7.82 -3.64 -2.93
N LEU A 93 -8.25 -3.51 -4.17
CA LEU A 93 -7.54 -2.84 -5.25
C LEU A 93 -8.26 -1.52 -5.61
N PRO A 94 -7.57 -0.52 -6.16
CA PRO A 94 -8.20 0.71 -6.65
C PRO A 94 -9.32 0.45 -7.68
N GLU A 95 -10.10 1.49 -7.99
CA GLU A 95 -11.20 1.44 -8.96
C GLU A 95 -12.29 0.38 -8.66
N ASN A 96 -12.73 0.31 -7.41
CA ASN A 96 -13.78 -0.60 -6.93
C ASN A 96 -13.47 -2.08 -7.15
N ALA A 97 -12.19 -2.44 -7.12
CA ALA A 97 -11.76 -3.81 -7.33
C ALA A 97 -11.39 -4.52 -6.03
N LEU A 98 -11.57 -5.83 -6.05
CA LEU A 98 -11.16 -6.73 -4.98
C LEU A 98 -10.23 -7.79 -5.53
N LEU A 99 -9.26 -8.16 -4.71
CA LEU A 99 -8.44 -9.34 -4.90
C LEU A 99 -9.07 -10.47 -4.11
N ILE A 100 -9.43 -11.55 -4.78
CA ILE A 100 -10.12 -12.70 -4.21
C ILE A 100 -9.34 -13.99 -4.52
N GLU A 101 -9.49 -15.01 -3.69
CA GLU A 101 -9.17 -16.39 -4.07
C GLU A 101 -10.46 -17.15 -4.39
N ALA A 102 -10.48 -17.91 -5.49
CA ALA A 102 -11.63 -18.72 -5.86
C ALA A 102 -11.21 -20.00 -6.61
N ALA A 103 -12.00 -21.07 -6.43
CA ALA A 103 -11.84 -22.29 -7.20
C ALA A 103 -12.21 -22.03 -8.68
N PRO A 104 -11.52 -22.62 -9.66
CA PRO A 104 -11.82 -22.41 -11.08
C PRO A 104 -13.27 -22.74 -11.47
N THR A 105 -13.92 -23.63 -10.72
CA THR A 105 -15.33 -24.00 -10.90
C THR A 105 -16.31 -22.96 -10.36
N ALA A 106 -15.91 -22.12 -9.41
CA ALA A 106 -16.75 -21.05 -8.85
C ALA A 106 -16.66 -19.75 -9.66
N VAL A 107 -15.56 -19.56 -10.41
CA VAL A 107 -15.25 -18.32 -11.13
C VAL A 107 -16.33 -17.91 -12.14
N PRO A 108 -16.86 -18.78 -13.02
CA PRO A 108 -17.92 -18.38 -13.96
C PRO A 108 -19.19 -17.89 -13.24
N LYS A 109 -19.53 -18.52 -12.10
CA LYS A 109 -20.66 -18.11 -11.26
C LYS A 109 -20.42 -16.74 -10.64
N ILE A 110 -19.23 -16.48 -10.11
CA ILE A 110 -18.86 -15.19 -9.52
C ILE A 110 -18.86 -14.09 -10.60
N ALA A 111 -18.27 -14.36 -11.76
CA ALA A 111 -18.20 -13.43 -12.89
C ALA A 111 -19.58 -13.02 -13.42
N ALA A 112 -20.59 -13.90 -13.27
CA ALA A 112 -21.96 -13.66 -13.69
C ALA A 112 -22.83 -12.89 -12.68
N LEU A 113 -22.30 -12.55 -11.49
CA LEU A 113 -23.06 -11.85 -10.46
C LEU A 113 -23.38 -10.41 -10.87
N ASP A 114 -24.58 -9.96 -10.51
CA ASP A 114 -24.96 -8.56 -10.63
C ASP A 114 -23.98 -7.67 -9.86
N GLY A 115 -23.55 -6.57 -10.49
CA GLY A 115 -22.59 -5.64 -9.93
C GLY A 115 -21.13 -5.90 -10.33
N VAL A 116 -20.80 -7.02 -10.96
CA VAL A 116 -19.46 -7.30 -11.51
C VAL A 116 -19.32 -6.64 -12.88
N ALA A 117 -18.42 -5.65 -12.98
CA ALA A 117 -18.09 -4.95 -14.21
C ALA A 117 -17.03 -5.69 -15.05
N TRP A 118 -16.11 -6.38 -14.38
CA TRP A 118 -15.06 -7.18 -15.00
C TRP A 118 -14.48 -8.17 -13.99
N MET A 119 -14.01 -9.32 -14.48
CA MET A 119 -13.25 -10.28 -13.68
C MET A 119 -12.15 -10.94 -14.53
N GLY A 120 -10.98 -11.15 -13.93
CA GLY A 120 -9.86 -11.84 -14.56
C GLY A 120 -8.85 -12.37 -13.54
N GLU A 121 -7.98 -13.28 -13.99
CA GLU A 121 -6.96 -13.88 -13.14
C GLU A 121 -5.94 -12.83 -12.67
N TYR A 122 -5.52 -12.88 -11.41
CA TYR A 122 -4.39 -12.07 -10.93
C TYR A 122 -3.09 -12.78 -11.34
N LEU A 123 -2.63 -12.46 -12.55
CA LEU A 123 -1.55 -13.17 -13.23
C LEU A 123 -0.19 -13.02 -12.53
N PRO A 124 0.73 -14.00 -12.70
CA PRO A 124 2.10 -13.94 -12.16
C PRO A 124 2.86 -12.67 -12.53
N ALA A 125 2.58 -12.10 -13.70
CA ALA A 125 3.15 -10.82 -14.11
C ALA A 125 2.82 -9.73 -13.07
N TYR A 126 1.58 -9.64 -12.60
CA TYR A 126 1.14 -8.56 -11.70
C TYR A 126 1.66 -8.66 -10.28
N LYS A 127 2.37 -9.75 -9.92
CA LYS A 127 2.87 -10.02 -8.56
C LYS A 127 4.30 -9.58 -8.32
N LYS A 128 4.95 -8.90 -9.27
CA LYS A 128 6.38 -8.54 -9.17
C LYS A 128 6.57 -7.04 -9.27
N SER A 129 7.33 -6.50 -8.33
CA SER A 129 7.74 -5.10 -8.33
C SER A 129 8.53 -4.74 -9.58
N PRO A 130 8.27 -3.57 -10.21
CA PRO A 130 9.11 -3.03 -11.28
C PRO A 130 10.58 -2.88 -10.88
N ALA A 131 10.86 -2.66 -9.58
CA ALA A 131 12.24 -2.55 -9.06
C ALA A 131 13.04 -3.86 -9.17
N LEU A 132 12.39 -4.98 -9.48
CA LEU A 132 13.06 -6.24 -9.80
C LEU A 132 13.54 -6.31 -11.27
N ALA A 133 13.06 -5.41 -12.14
CA ALA A 133 13.45 -5.35 -13.54
C ALA A 133 14.80 -4.63 -13.70
N GLY A 134 15.80 -5.28 -14.30
CA GLY A 134 17.08 -4.66 -14.66
C GLY A 134 18.26 -4.92 -13.71
N ALA A 135 18.07 -5.62 -12.60
CA ALA A 135 19.18 -6.06 -11.76
C ALA A 135 19.85 -7.32 -12.33
N LYS A 136 21.20 -7.35 -12.32
CA LYS A 136 22.07 -8.44 -12.82
C LYS A 136 21.61 -9.83 -12.31
N ASP A 137 21.96 -10.89 -13.05
CA ASP A 137 21.60 -12.32 -12.85
C ASP A 137 22.04 -12.96 -11.51
N GLY A 138 22.30 -12.17 -10.47
CA GLY A 138 22.61 -12.64 -9.13
C GLY A 138 21.37 -12.83 -8.26
N ASP A 139 21.51 -13.77 -7.33
CA ASP A 139 20.66 -13.94 -6.15
C ASP A 139 20.44 -12.61 -5.41
N ARG A 140 19.19 -12.27 -5.10
CA ARG A 140 18.83 -11.02 -4.40
C ARG A 140 17.90 -11.27 -3.22
N GLU A 141 18.01 -10.44 -2.19
CA GLU A 141 17.08 -10.44 -1.07
C GLU A 141 15.72 -9.90 -1.57
N CYS A 142 14.68 -10.71 -1.36
CA CYS A 142 13.31 -10.46 -1.75
C CYS A 142 12.39 -10.60 -0.55
N LEU A 143 11.39 -9.73 -0.49
CA LEU A 143 10.22 -9.89 0.36
C LEU A 143 9.13 -10.53 -0.49
N VAL A 144 8.65 -11.69 -0.06
CA VAL A 144 7.54 -12.43 -0.66
C VAL A 144 6.35 -12.34 0.27
N ALA A 145 5.32 -11.59 -0.13
CA ALA A 145 4.06 -11.46 0.59
C ALA A 145 3.07 -12.54 0.11
N LEU A 146 2.40 -13.18 1.07
CA LEU A 146 1.37 -14.19 0.82
C LEU A 146 -0.01 -13.62 1.11
N PHE A 147 -1.03 -14.18 0.44
CA PHE A 147 -2.42 -13.82 0.70
C PHE A 147 -2.89 -14.19 2.11
N ASP A 148 -2.41 -15.33 2.61
CA ASP A 148 -2.86 -15.93 3.86
C ASP A 148 -1.63 -16.38 4.68
N PRO A 149 -1.46 -15.88 5.93
CA PRO A 149 -0.36 -16.32 6.78
C PRO A 149 -0.38 -17.83 7.06
N ALA A 150 -1.54 -18.49 6.95
CA ALA A 150 -1.64 -19.94 7.10
C ALA A 150 -0.84 -20.72 6.04
N ASP A 151 -0.56 -20.11 4.87
CA ASP A 151 0.20 -20.74 3.80
C ASP A 151 1.73 -20.70 4.04
N LYS A 152 2.24 -19.89 4.99
CA LYS A 152 3.69 -19.69 5.23
C LYS A 152 4.45 -21.00 5.39
N ARG A 153 3.95 -21.92 6.22
CA ARG A 153 4.61 -23.21 6.46
C ARG A 153 4.73 -24.08 5.21
N ARG A 154 3.72 -24.03 4.35
CA ARG A 154 3.69 -24.84 3.13
C ARG A 154 4.62 -24.25 2.07
N VAL A 155 4.50 -22.94 1.85
CA VAL A 155 5.35 -22.16 0.93
C VAL A 155 6.83 -22.26 1.33
N ALA A 156 7.12 -22.21 2.62
CA ALA A 156 8.45 -22.45 3.17
C ALA A 156 9.07 -23.79 2.81
N LEU A 157 8.28 -24.87 2.85
CA LEU A 157 8.76 -26.20 2.47
C LEU A 157 9.09 -26.23 0.97
N GLU A 158 8.24 -25.64 0.14
CA GLU A 158 8.46 -25.54 -1.30
C GLU A 158 9.70 -24.69 -1.64
N PHE A 159 9.97 -23.61 -0.88
CA PHE A 159 11.24 -22.90 -0.96
C PHE A 159 12.43 -23.81 -0.66
N GLY A 160 12.32 -24.67 0.36
CA GLY A 160 13.33 -25.68 0.68
C GLY A 160 13.63 -26.62 -0.49
N GLU A 161 12.60 -27.11 -1.18
CA GLU A 161 12.74 -27.95 -2.39
C GLU A 161 13.43 -27.20 -3.55
N MET A 162 13.34 -25.87 -3.57
CA MET A 162 14.06 -25.00 -4.51
C MET A 162 15.47 -24.60 -4.05
N ASN A 163 15.98 -25.18 -2.95
CA ASN A 163 17.22 -24.78 -2.27
C ASN A 163 17.24 -23.31 -1.81
N VAL A 164 16.07 -22.75 -1.49
CA VAL A 164 15.92 -21.42 -0.90
C VAL A 164 15.76 -21.59 0.61
N PHE A 165 16.73 -21.09 1.36
CA PHE A 165 16.69 -21.14 2.82
C PHE A 165 15.68 -20.13 3.37
N VAL A 166 14.77 -20.62 4.22
CA VAL A 166 13.89 -19.78 5.02
C VAL A 166 14.14 -20.07 6.50
N PRO A 167 14.55 -19.08 7.31
CA PRO A 167 14.80 -19.29 8.73
C PRO A 167 13.53 -19.71 9.48
N ARG A 168 13.67 -20.62 10.46
CA ARG A 168 12.54 -21.10 11.28
C ARG A 168 11.78 -19.98 11.98
N ALA A 169 12.49 -18.95 12.43
CA ALA A 169 11.89 -17.78 13.06
C ALA A 169 10.89 -17.06 12.14
N GLN A 170 11.06 -17.11 10.82
CA GLN A 170 10.10 -16.51 9.89
C GLN A 170 8.82 -17.34 9.74
N PHE A 171 8.88 -18.67 9.93
CA PHE A 171 7.69 -19.53 9.86
C PHE A 171 6.71 -19.26 10.99
N ASP A 172 7.24 -19.05 12.18
CA ASP A 172 6.47 -18.90 13.41
C ASP A 172 6.15 -17.42 13.72
N ALA A 173 6.71 -16.48 12.95
CA ALA A 173 6.41 -15.06 13.07
C ALA A 173 5.02 -14.73 12.55
N ASP A 174 4.36 -13.77 13.22
CA ASP A 174 3.14 -13.13 12.75
C ASP A 174 3.34 -12.46 11.38
N GLY A 175 2.24 -12.20 10.67
CA GLY A 175 2.26 -11.65 9.32
C GLY A 175 2.35 -12.71 8.23
N ALA A 176 2.24 -12.26 6.98
CA ALA A 176 2.15 -13.12 5.79
C ALA A 176 3.38 -13.03 4.89
N GLU A 177 4.48 -12.44 5.36
CA GLU A 177 5.69 -12.24 4.57
C GLU A 177 6.80 -13.25 4.88
N LEU A 178 7.60 -13.57 3.85
CA LEU A 178 8.85 -14.31 3.92
C LEU A 178 9.96 -13.51 3.25
N ARG A 179 11.11 -13.41 3.91
CA ARG A 179 12.32 -12.73 3.42
C ARG A 179 13.32 -13.78 2.98
N VAL A 180 13.56 -13.86 1.68
CA VAL A 180 14.29 -14.95 1.02
C VAL A 180 15.22 -14.42 -0.04
N ARG A 181 16.25 -15.19 -0.37
CA ARG A 181 17.19 -14.84 -1.43
C ARG A 181 16.87 -15.65 -2.69
N LEU A 182 16.53 -14.97 -3.79
CA LEU A 182 16.01 -15.58 -5.02
C LEU A 182 16.82 -15.17 -6.25
N THR A 183 17.00 -16.10 -7.19
CA THR A 183 17.41 -15.82 -8.57
C THR A 183 16.25 -15.24 -9.40
N ALA A 184 16.53 -14.69 -10.59
CA ALA A 184 15.49 -14.25 -11.51
C ALA A 184 14.50 -15.38 -11.89
N ALA A 185 15.02 -16.58 -12.17
CA ALA A 185 14.19 -17.73 -12.50
C ALA A 185 13.32 -18.18 -11.32
N GLN A 186 13.86 -18.16 -10.09
CA GLN A 186 13.07 -18.47 -8.89
C GLN A 186 12.01 -17.40 -8.62
N ILE A 187 12.26 -16.12 -8.92
CA ILE A 187 11.24 -15.06 -8.82
C ILE A 187 10.08 -15.34 -9.79
N ASP A 188 10.37 -15.75 -11.03
CA ASP A 188 9.34 -16.10 -12.01
C ASP A 188 8.53 -17.32 -11.59
N GLU A 189 9.19 -18.35 -11.05
CA GLU A 189 8.53 -19.55 -10.50
C GLU A 189 7.65 -19.21 -9.29
N VAL A 190 8.17 -18.44 -8.34
CA VAL A 190 7.43 -18.07 -7.11
C VAL A 190 6.24 -17.17 -7.45
N ALA A 191 6.36 -16.29 -8.46
CA ALA A 191 5.21 -15.51 -8.93
C ALA A 191 4.10 -16.40 -9.50
N ASN A 192 4.42 -17.59 -9.98
CA ASN A 192 3.46 -18.56 -10.49
C ASN A 192 2.65 -19.27 -9.39
N TRP A 193 2.98 -19.05 -8.12
CA TRP A 193 2.31 -19.68 -6.99
C TRP A 193 1.07 -18.89 -6.59
N ALA A 194 -0.10 -19.52 -6.54
CA ALA A 194 -1.35 -18.86 -6.18
C ALA A 194 -1.35 -18.27 -4.76
N GLU A 195 -0.50 -18.77 -3.85
CA GLU A 195 -0.35 -18.25 -2.48
C GLU A 195 0.31 -16.88 -2.43
N VAL A 196 1.12 -16.57 -3.45
CA VAL A 196 1.93 -15.36 -3.50
C VAL A 196 1.07 -14.19 -3.97
N GLU A 197 0.99 -13.18 -3.12
CA GLU A 197 0.37 -11.89 -3.42
C GLU A 197 1.38 -11.00 -4.16
N TRP A 198 2.64 -10.95 -3.70
CA TRP A 198 3.61 -10.02 -4.26
C TRP A 198 5.06 -10.38 -3.93
N ILE A 199 5.98 -9.93 -4.80
CA ILE A 199 7.43 -10.04 -4.65
C ILE A 199 8.06 -8.65 -4.87
N ALA A 200 8.82 -8.18 -3.88
CA ALA A 200 9.58 -6.94 -3.94
C ALA A 200 11.05 -7.18 -3.56
N PRO A 201 11.98 -6.28 -3.94
CA PRO A 201 13.30 -6.25 -3.30
C PRO A 201 13.15 -6.07 -1.79
N ASP A 202 14.01 -6.72 -1.01
CA ASP A 202 14.12 -6.50 0.43
C ASP A 202 15.46 -5.82 0.77
N PRO A 203 15.66 -4.54 0.40
CA PRO A 203 16.90 -3.86 0.73
C PRO A 203 17.00 -3.74 2.24
N LYS A 204 18.22 -3.93 2.79
CA LYS A 204 18.51 -3.57 4.18
C LYS A 204 18.07 -2.11 4.39
N PRO A 205 17.10 -1.85 5.27
CA PRO A 205 16.48 -0.54 5.28
C PRO A 205 17.44 0.52 5.82
N ARG A 206 17.51 1.67 5.13
CA ARG A 206 17.49 2.93 5.87
C ARG A 206 16.08 2.99 6.47
N ALA A 207 16.00 3.00 7.79
CA ALA A 207 14.75 3.15 8.53
C ALA A 207 14.74 4.51 9.21
N TRP A 208 13.57 5.11 9.37
CA TRP A 208 13.40 6.29 10.22
C TRP A 208 12.63 5.93 11.49
N GLY A 209 12.74 6.79 12.49
CA GLY A 209 12.01 6.61 13.76
C GLY A 209 12.60 5.55 14.69
N ALA A 210 13.77 4.98 14.39
CA ALA A 210 14.45 4.03 15.28
C ALA A 210 14.85 4.66 16.63
N SER A 211 14.97 5.98 16.70
CA SER A 211 15.20 6.74 17.94
C SER A 211 13.91 7.10 18.69
N ALA A 212 12.73 6.87 18.10
CA ALA A 212 11.48 7.01 18.83
C ALA A 212 11.24 5.74 19.65
N PRO A 213 10.79 5.85 20.92
CA PRO A 213 10.38 4.67 21.68
C PRO A 213 9.31 3.92 20.88
N GLU A 214 9.44 2.59 20.79
CA GLU A 214 8.49 1.73 20.07
C GLU A 214 7.05 2.09 20.46
N THR A 215 6.15 2.07 19.49
CA THR A 215 4.72 2.15 19.79
C THR A 215 4.37 0.94 20.65
N THR A 216 3.95 1.18 21.89
CA THR A 216 3.49 0.11 22.78
C THR A 216 2.25 -0.54 22.15
N GLY A 217 2.44 -1.74 21.59
CA GLY A 217 1.42 -2.62 21.06
C GLY A 217 1.19 -2.51 19.54
N THR A 218 0.90 -3.64 18.93
CA THR A 218 0.56 -3.76 17.50
C THR A 218 -0.77 -3.05 17.20
N LEU A 219 -1.01 -2.73 15.93
CA LEU A 219 -2.28 -2.12 15.48
C LEU A 219 -3.54 -2.91 15.92
N PRO A 220 -3.58 -4.26 15.83
CA PRO A 220 -4.66 -5.07 16.39
C PRO A 220 -4.83 -4.92 17.91
N GLU A 221 -3.74 -4.91 18.68
CA GLU A 221 -3.79 -4.75 20.13
C GLU A 221 -4.35 -3.38 20.52
N ALA A 222 -3.90 -2.32 19.85
CA ALA A 222 -4.40 -0.97 20.05
C ALA A 222 -5.92 -0.89 19.80
N PHE A 223 -6.39 -1.51 18.72
CA PHE A 223 -7.81 -1.55 18.39
C PHE A 223 -8.64 -2.30 19.43
N ASN A 224 -8.17 -3.47 19.88
CA ASN A 224 -8.81 -4.31 20.90
C ASN A 224 -8.88 -3.61 22.26
N GLN A 225 -7.97 -2.67 22.53
CA GLN A 225 -8.01 -1.78 23.71
C GLN A 225 -8.98 -0.60 23.54
N GLY A 226 -9.74 -0.54 22.44
CA GLY A 226 -10.69 0.55 22.18
C GLY A 226 -10.07 1.78 21.53
N ARG A 227 -8.77 1.76 21.16
CA ARG A 227 -8.17 2.87 20.42
C ARG A 227 -8.71 2.90 19.00
N ARG A 228 -8.90 4.11 18.47
CA ARG A 228 -9.41 4.37 17.11
C ARG A 228 -8.49 5.27 16.30
N ILE A 229 -7.40 5.73 16.92
CA ILE A 229 -6.31 6.46 16.27
C ILE A 229 -5.02 5.76 16.66
N HIS A 230 -4.22 5.37 15.67
CA HIS A 230 -2.91 4.76 15.86
C HIS A 230 -1.85 5.57 15.11
N LEU A 231 -0.72 5.84 15.76
CA LEU A 231 0.37 6.64 15.18
C LEU A 231 1.51 5.73 14.75
N GLU A 232 1.78 5.66 13.45
CA GLU A 232 2.95 4.95 12.90
C GLU A 232 4.10 5.93 12.67
N ARG A 233 5.12 5.83 13.52
CA ARG A 233 6.26 6.76 13.55
C ARG A 233 7.54 6.17 12.93
N GLN A 234 7.49 4.89 12.58
CA GLN A 234 8.60 4.13 11.99
C GLN A 234 8.24 3.66 10.59
N GLY A 235 9.25 3.47 9.76
CA GLY A 235 9.06 3.01 8.39
C GLY A 235 10.36 2.77 7.64
N LEU A 236 10.21 2.42 6.36
CA LEU A 236 11.27 1.97 5.46
C LEU A 236 11.43 2.94 4.29
N VAL A 237 12.68 3.23 3.94
CA VAL A 237 13.01 3.96 2.72
C VAL A 237 12.93 3.00 1.54
N ASP A 238 11.74 2.89 0.95
CA ASP A 238 11.41 1.95 -0.13
C ASP A 238 11.03 2.65 -1.44
N SER A 239 11.46 3.90 -1.60
CA SER A 239 11.27 4.71 -2.82
C SER A 239 9.80 4.81 -3.25
N GLY A 240 8.90 5.05 -2.30
CA GLY A 240 7.47 5.22 -2.56
C GLY A 240 6.72 3.91 -2.82
N ALA A 241 7.33 2.76 -2.59
CA ALA A 241 6.69 1.47 -2.83
C ALA A 241 5.47 1.25 -1.93
N TYR A 242 4.47 0.53 -2.44
CA TYR A 242 3.37 0.01 -1.62
C TYR A 242 3.82 -1.30 -0.95
N GLY A 243 4.70 -1.16 0.04
CA GLY A 243 5.37 -2.25 0.71
C GLY A 243 4.49 -3.04 1.69
N ALA A 244 5.09 -4.05 2.33
CA ALA A 244 4.41 -4.96 3.25
C ALA A 244 3.66 -4.24 4.39
N ALA A 245 4.31 -3.27 5.04
CA ALA A 245 3.68 -2.49 6.12
C ALA A 245 2.48 -1.66 5.62
N ALA A 246 2.58 -1.08 4.42
CA ALA A 246 1.49 -0.34 3.81
C ALA A 246 0.28 -1.25 3.52
N ARG A 247 0.52 -2.47 3.01
CA ARG A 247 -0.52 -3.49 2.79
C ARG A 247 -1.17 -3.98 4.07
N ALA A 248 -0.38 -4.21 5.11
CA ALA A 248 -0.89 -4.64 6.40
C ALA A 248 -1.83 -3.60 7.00
N ILE A 249 -1.46 -2.31 6.95
CA ILE A 249 -2.33 -1.21 7.40
C ILE A 249 -3.59 -1.10 6.56
N ASP A 250 -3.46 -1.15 5.23
CA ASP A 250 -4.63 -1.03 4.35
C ASP A 250 -5.63 -2.15 4.57
N ARG A 251 -5.15 -3.39 4.74
CA ARG A 251 -5.99 -4.55 5.10
C ARG A 251 -6.63 -4.37 6.47
N PHE A 252 -5.88 -3.95 7.47
CA PHE A 252 -6.42 -3.74 8.81
C PHE A 252 -7.50 -2.65 8.84
N VAL A 253 -7.22 -1.47 8.31
CA VAL A 253 -8.18 -0.36 8.26
C VAL A 253 -9.41 -0.71 7.43
N TRP A 254 -9.24 -1.55 6.41
CA TRP A 254 -10.36 -2.07 5.63
C TRP A 254 -11.28 -3.01 6.41
N GLU A 255 -10.71 -3.88 7.25
CA GLU A 255 -11.45 -4.79 8.15
C GLU A 255 -12.02 -4.04 9.37
N HIS A 256 -11.42 -2.89 9.72
CA HIS A 256 -11.73 -2.05 10.86
C HIS A 256 -11.89 -0.58 10.44
N PRO A 257 -12.96 -0.23 9.70
CA PRO A 257 -13.14 1.10 9.11
C PRO A 257 -13.21 2.25 10.13
N GLU A 258 -13.41 1.94 11.41
CA GLU A 258 -13.36 2.90 12.51
C GLU A 258 -11.94 3.21 13.03
N MET A 259 -10.90 2.57 12.48
CA MET A 259 -9.50 2.84 12.82
C MET A 259 -8.90 3.87 11.86
N LEU A 260 -8.34 4.95 12.41
CA LEU A 260 -7.47 5.89 11.71
C LEU A 260 -6.01 5.57 12.01
N VAL A 261 -5.23 5.25 10.98
CA VAL A 261 -3.77 5.17 11.07
C VAL A 261 -3.16 6.45 10.56
N VAL A 262 -2.30 7.08 11.35
CA VAL A 262 -1.54 8.28 10.98
C VAL A 262 -0.07 7.90 10.86
N ALA A 263 0.50 7.99 9.67
CA ALA A 263 1.85 7.52 9.37
C ALA A 263 2.80 8.69 9.05
N ALA A 264 4.00 8.68 9.62
CA ALA A 264 5.04 9.65 9.26
C ALA A 264 5.55 9.38 7.83
N ALA A 265 5.62 10.41 6.99
CA ALA A 265 6.05 10.30 5.59
C ALA A 265 7.49 9.78 5.41
N GLY A 266 8.32 9.91 6.45
CA GLY A 266 9.72 9.51 6.48
C GLY A 266 10.68 10.70 6.51
N ASN A 267 11.92 10.42 6.92
CA ASN A 267 12.96 11.43 7.16
C ASN A 267 14.24 11.19 6.33
N ALA A 268 14.08 10.64 5.13
CA ALA A 268 15.21 10.19 4.31
C ALA A 268 15.29 10.87 2.94
N ALA A 269 14.55 11.97 2.76
CA ALA A 269 14.69 12.79 1.57
C ALA A 269 16.05 13.51 1.60
N VAL A 270 16.68 13.61 0.43
CA VAL A 270 18.02 14.20 0.21
C VAL A 270 17.99 14.98 -1.12
N ASP A 271 18.99 15.80 -1.39
CA ASP A 271 19.20 16.51 -2.65
C ASP A 271 20.50 15.98 -3.30
N LEU A 272 20.41 14.84 -3.99
CA LEU A 272 21.59 14.15 -4.54
C LEU A 272 21.41 13.74 -6.01
N GLN A 273 20.20 13.63 -6.55
CA GLN A 273 19.94 13.02 -7.86
C GLN A 273 18.99 13.81 -8.77
N PRO A 274 19.45 14.93 -9.37
CA PRO A 274 20.75 15.56 -9.18
C PRO A 274 20.78 16.46 -7.94
N ALA A 275 21.96 16.71 -7.38
CA ALA A 275 22.14 17.76 -6.37
C ALA A 275 21.98 19.14 -7.05
N ASP A 276 20.77 19.69 -7.02
CA ASP A 276 20.40 20.92 -7.74
C ASP A 276 19.69 21.95 -6.85
N GLY A 277 19.66 21.70 -5.54
CA GLY A 277 19.01 22.55 -4.55
C GLY A 277 17.54 22.21 -4.35
N VAL A 278 17.01 21.21 -5.05
CA VAL A 278 15.63 20.73 -4.93
C VAL A 278 15.66 19.30 -4.40
N VAL A 279 15.13 19.12 -3.18
CA VAL A 279 15.04 17.80 -2.55
C VAL A 279 14.32 16.78 -3.44
N ASP A 280 14.96 15.62 -3.61
CA ASP A 280 14.55 14.53 -4.50
C ASP A 280 13.14 14.01 -4.17
N SER A 281 12.35 13.82 -5.24
CA SER A 281 11.00 13.23 -5.19
C SER A 281 11.02 11.72 -4.97
N GLY A 282 9.89 11.13 -4.56
CA GLY A 282 9.75 9.66 -4.43
C GLY A 282 10.41 9.05 -3.21
N SER A 283 10.68 9.85 -2.18
CA SER A 283 11.33 9.45 -0.92
C SER A 283 10.37 9.14 0.22
N VAL A 284 9.05 9.38 0.05
CA VAL A 284 8.03 8.84 0.95
C VAL A 284 8.13 7.31 0.98
N GLY A 285 7.88 6.67 2.12
CA GLY A 285 7.96 5.21 2.17
C GLY A 285 6.97 4.54 3.12
N SER A 286 6.91 3.21 3.05
CA SER A 286 6.00 2.42 3.87
C SER A 286 6.27 2.64 5.37
N PRO A 287 5.25 2.81 6.23
CA PRO A 287 3.82 2.63 5.95
C PRO A 287 3.09 3.84 5.36
N ALA A 288 3.70 5.01 5.21
CA ALA A 288 3.01 6.21 4.74
C ALA A 288 2.49 6.11 3.30
N THR A 289 3.00 5.17 2.52
CA THR A 289 2.50 4.83 1.19
C THR A 289 1.19 4.03 1.20
N ALA A 290 0.64 3.66 2.37
CA ALA A 290 -0.67 3.02 2.49
C ALA A 290 -1.80 3.91 1.96
N LYS A 291 -2.81 3.32 1.32
CA LYS A 291 -3.95 4.06 0.73
C LYS A 291 -4.91 4.56 1.83
N ASN A 292 -5.05 3.81 2.91
CA ASN A 292 -5.97 4.04 4.02
C ASN A 292 -5.27 4.58 5.28
N ALA A 293 -4.02 5.04 5.16
CA ALA A 293 -3.34 5.80 6.21
C ALA A 293 -3.29 7.30 5.87
N LEU A 294 -3.41 8.13 6.90
CA LEU A 294 -3.11 9.56 6.83
C LEU A 294 -1.60 9.76 6.96
N ALA A 295 -0.92 9.96 5.84
CA ALA A 295 0.49 10.27 5.77
C ALA A 295 0.76 11.74 6.08
N VAL A 296 1.66 11.99 7.02
CA VAL A 296 2.01 13.32 7.51
C VAL A 296 3.48 13.61 7.22
N GLY A 297 3.75 14.60 6.38
CA GLY A 297 5.08 15.16 6.17
C GLY A 297 5.44 16.23 7.19
N ALA A 298 6.73 16.59 7.23
CA ALA A 298 7.24 17.64 8.11
C ALA A 298 7.43 18.95 7.35
N ALA A 299 6.81 20.02 7.87
CA ALA A 299 7.15 21.40 7.56
C ALA A 299 8.17 21.94 8.57
N GLU A 300 8.78 23.06 8.27
CA GLU A 300 9.59 23.80 9.23
C GLU A 300 8.78 24.22 10.47
N GLY A 301 9.45 24.47 11.59
CA GLY A 301 8.87 24.90 12.84
C GLY A 301 8.79 26.41 12.96
N ARG A 302 7.98 26.88 13.92
CA ARG A 302 7.89 28.29 14.30
C ARG A 302 8.86 28.59 15.45
N ARG A 303 10.15 28.76 15.15
CA ARG A 303 11.19 29.13 16.11
C ARG A 303 12.32 29.87 15.39
N ASP A 304 12.85 30.93 15.99
CA ASP A 304 13.96 31.67 15.39
C ASP A 304 15.27 30.91 15.56
N VAL A 305 15.56 30.00 14.62
CA VAL A 305 16.78 29.20 14.64
C VAL A 305 17.63 29.58 13.43
N ALA A 306 18.84 30.07 13.70
CA ALA A 306 19.78 30.46 12.65
C ALA A 306 20.39 29.28 11.88
N ARG A 307 20.25 28.05 12.41
CA ARG A 307 20.82 26.84 11.83
C ARG A 307 20.18 26.50 10.48
N THR A 308 21.01 26.20 9.49
CA THR A 308 20.58 25.85 8.13
C THR A 308 20.68 24.35 7.84
N TRP A 309 20.07 23.91 6.74
CA TRP A 309 20.12 22.52 6.31
C TRP A 309 21.54 22.05 6.01
N VAL A 310 22.35 22.85 5.31
CA VAL A 310 23.74 22.52 4.98
C VAL A 310 24.64 22.42 6.21
N GLU A 311 24.39 23.20 7.27
CA GLU A 311 25.15 23.11 8.52
C GLU A 311 24.88 21.79 9.28
N SER A 312 23.70 21.19 9.07
CA SER A 312 23.29 19.96 9.75
C SER A 312 23.60 18.71 8.95
N TRP A 313 23.37 18.76 7.63
CA TRP A 313 23.59 17.65 6.71
C TRP A 313 24.27 18.17 5.43
N PRO A 314 25.57 18.50 5.51
CA PRO A 314 26.31 19.09 4.38
C PRO A 314 26.45 18.16 3.18
N GLU A 315 26.32 16.84 3.39
CA GLU A 315 26.35 15.84 2.31
C GLU A 315 24.98 15.70 1.63
N ASP A 316 23.88 15.85 2.36
CA ASP A 316 22.52 15.61 1.84
C ASP A 316 21.87 16.87 1.25
N PHE A 317 22.29 18.08 1.66
CA PHE A 317 21.69 19.36 1.25
C PHE A 317 22.76 20.43 0.95
N ALA A 318 23.62 20.15 -0.03
CA ALA A 318 24.81 20.97 -0.32
C ALA A 318 24.54 22.17 -1.27
N VAL A 319 23.44 22.16 -2.00
CA VAL A 319 23.20 23.08 -3.13
C VAL A 319 22.09 24.09 -2.84
N GLU A 320 22.26 25.34 -3.30
CA GLU A 320 21.23 26.37 -3.19
C GLU A 320 20.05 26.06 -4.13
N PRO A 321 18.79 26.32 -3.72
CA PRO A 321 18.41 27.16 -2.57
C PRO A 321 18.23 26.43 -1.24
N ILE A 322 18.14 25.09 -1.19
CA ILE A 322 17.85 24.38 0.07
C ILE A 322 18.99 24.48 1.09
N ALA A 323 20.25 24.53 0.62
CA ALA A 323 21.43 24.56 1.48
C ALA A 323 21.41 25.66 2.55
N PRO A 324 21.26 26.96 2.21
CA PRO A 324 21.23 28.04 3.18
C PRO A 324 19.87 28.23 3.86
N ASP A 325 18.84 27.46 3.49
CA ASP A 325 17.53 27.64 4.08
C ASP A 325 17.54 27.23 5.56
N ARG A 326 16.82 28.01 6.38
CA ARG A 326 16.85 27.79 7.83
C ARG A 326 15.85 26.70 8.19
N MET A 327 16.24 25.90 9.16
CA MET A 327 15.46 24.74 9.55
C MET A 327 14.21 25.08 10.37
N ALA A 328 14.07 26.31 10.87
CA ALA A 328 12.86 26.87 11.48
C ALA A 328 12.91 28.40 11.47
N GLN A 329 11.73 29.04 11.39
CA GLN A 329 11.61 30.49 11.27
C GLN A 329 10.71 31.10 12.35
N ALA A 330 10.94 32.36 12.73
CA ALA A 330 10.18 33.03 13.78
C ALA A 330 8.69 33.24 13.44
N ASP A 331 8.40 33.48 12.17
CA ASP A 331 7.07 33.82 11.64
C ASP A 331 6.25 32.60 11.24
N GLY A 332 6.85 31.40 11.20
CA GLY A 332 6.17 30.14 10.93
C GLY A 332 6.88 29.31 9.86
N PRO A 333 6.35 28.13 9.52
CA PRO A 333 6.92 27.31 8.46
C PRO A 333 6.94 28.08 7.13
N GLN A 334 8.10 28.23 6.48
CA GLN A 334 8.22 28.84 5.15
C GLN A 334 8.33 27.76 4.06
N GLY A 335 8.77 26.56 4.44
CA GLY A 335 8.87 25.41 3.55
C GLY A 335 8.60 24.06 4.21
N LEU A 336 8.70 23.01 3.39
CA LEU A 336 8.84 21.64 3.86
C LEU A 336 10.22 21.47 4.49
N ALA A 337 10.29 20.71 5.59
CA ALA A 337 11.57 20.28 6.12
C ALA A 337 12.35 19.49 5.05
N ALA A 338 13.65 19.74 4.93
CA ALA A 338 14.44 19.17 3.84
C ALA A 338 14.45 17.62 3.89
N PHE A 339 14.54 17.03 5.08
CA PHE A 339 14.48 15.57 5.25
C PHE A 339 13.10 14.94 5.00
N SER A 340 12.02 15.74 4.95
CA SER A 340 10.65 15.20 4.88
C SER A 340 10.44 14.41 3.61
N GLY A 341 9.98 13.17 3.75
CA GLY A 341 9.64 12.28 2.63
C GLY A 341 8.75 12.99 1.61
N ARG A 342 9.12 12.86 0.33
CA ARG A 342 8.45 13.49 -0.81
C ARG A 342 7.76 12.43 -1.65
N GLY A 343 6.54 12.73 -2.08
CA GLY A 343 5.89 11.96 -3.14
C GLY A 343 6.54 12.19 -4.51
N PRO A 344 5.93 11.61 -5.56
CA PRO A 344 4.80 10.69 -5.49
C PRO A 344 5.21 9.32 -4.92
N CYS A 345 4.23 8.48 -4.58
CA CYS A 345 4.48 7.04 -4.46
C CYS A 345 4.98 6.48 -5.81
N ALA A 346 5.58 5.29 -5.80
CA ALA A 346 6.09 4.63 -7.00
C ALA A 346 4.99 4.37 -8.07
N ASP A 347 3.73 4.24 -7.63
CA ASP A 347 2.55 4.07 -8.49
C ASP A 347 1.89 5.40 -8.90
N GLY A 348 2.50 6.54 -8.55
CA GLY A 348 2.02 7.88 -8.90
C GLY A 348 1.01 8.49 -7.93
N ARG A 349 0.61 7.79 -6.86
CA ARG A 349 -0.27 8.38 -5.84
C ARG A 349 0.41 9.56 -5.13
N ILE A 350 -0.39 10.55 -4.74
CA ILE A 350 0.10 11.70 -3.99
C ILE A 350 0.18 11.32 -2.50
N LYS A 351 1.40 11.38 -1.96
CA LYS A 351 1.72 11.32 -0.53
C LYS A 351 2.87 12.31 -0.25
N PRO A 352 3.02 12.87 0.96
CA PRO A 352 2.08 12.77 2.08
C PRO A 352 0.72 13.43 1.78
N ASP A 353 -0.31 13.11 2.58
CA ASP A 353 -1.63 13.70 2.40
C ASP A 353 -1.70 15.13 2.95
N LEU A 354 -0.95 15.39 4.02
CA LEU A 354 -0.79 16.72 4.61
C LEU A 354 0.60 16.89 5.21
N VAL A 355 0.91 18.13 5.60
CA VAL A 355 2.14 18.47 6.32
C VAL A 355 1.81 19.17 7.62
N ALA A 356 2.66 18.97 8.63
CA ALA A 356 2.57 19.67 9.91
C ALA A 356 3.97 20.12 10.35
N PRO A 357 4.11 21.15 11.21
CA PRO A 357 5.40 21.56 11.75
C PRO A 357 6.13 20.38 12.39
N GLY A 358 7.35 20.09 11.92
CA GLY A 358 8.13 18.90 12.29
C GLY A 358 9.58 19.16 12.67
N THR A 359 10.05 20.41 12.58
CA THR A 359 11.37 20.82 13.10
C THR A 359 11.21 21.66 14.37
N PHE A 360 12.16 21.51 15.31
CA PHE A 360 12.19 22.24 16.58
C PHE A 360 10.88 22.29 17.37
N VAL A 361 10.08 21.22 17.30
CA VAL A 361 8.84 21.06 18.08
C VAL A 361 9.19 20.84 19.54
N VAL A 362 8.64 21.66 20.43
CA VAL A 362 8.82 21.52 21.88
C VAL A 362 7.89 20.43 22.40
N ALA A 363 8.46 19.43 23.06
CA ALA A 363 7.73 18.31 23.63
C ALA A 363 8.36 17.87 24.97
N PRO A 364 7.64 17.12 25.82
CA PRO A 364 8.21 16.55 27.03
C PRO A 364 9.44 15.68 26.71
N ARG A 365 10.53 15.89 27.45
CA ARG A 365 11.73 15.06 27.38
C ARG A 365 11.65 13.97 28.47
N PRO A 366 11.79 12.68 28.14
CA PRO A 366 11.92 11.62 29.14
C PRO A 366 13.12 11.87 30.06
N ALA A 367 12.97 11.59 31.35
CA ALA A 367 14.01 11.86 32.35
C ALA A 367 15.28 11.03 32.15
N ASP A 368 15.14 9.89 31.48
CA ASP A 368 16.18 8.92 31.13
C ASP A 368 16.70 9.05 29.70
N ALA A 369 16.26 10.06 28.93
CA ALA A 369 16.71 10.25 27.55
C ALA A 369 18.18 10.68 27.48
N ASP A 370 19.00 9.86 26.85
CA ASP A 370 20.41 10.12 26.51
C ASP A 370 20.59 10.99 25.25
N PHE A 371 19.48 11.36 24.59
CA PHE A 371 19.43 12.17 23.37
C PHE A 371 18.47 13.37 23.53
N THR A 372 18.83 14.53 22.94
CA THR A 372 18.06 15.79 23.01
C THR A 372 17.33 16.15 21.72
N GLY A 373 17.34 15.29 20.69
CA GLY A 373 16.81 15.68 19.39
C GLY A 373 17.52 16.92 18.87
N TRP A 374 16.75 17.99 18.72
CA TRP A 374 17.15 19.25 18.12
C TRP A 374 17.61 20.30 19.16
N GLY A 375 17.72 19.89 20.43
CA GLY A 375 18.16 20.72 21.54
C GLY A 375 17.17 20.72 22.71
N ALA A 376 17.55 21.37 23.80
CA ALA A 376 16.65 21.63 24.93
C ALA A 376 16.14 23.08 24.88
N THR A 377 14.93 23.29 25.38
CA THR A 377 14.42 24.63 25.68
C THR A 377 14.16 24.71 27.16
N GLU A 378 14.52 25.84 27.77
CA GLU A 378 14.02 26.20 29.10
C GLU A 378 12.57 26.68 28.95
N ASN A 379 11.77 26.48 30.00
CA ASN A 379 10.38 26.94 30.06
C ASN A 379 10.28 28.43 30.34
#